data_AF-A0A2W4IGT9-F1
#
_entry.id   AF-A0A2W4IGT9-F1
#
_cell.length_a   1.000
_cell.length_b   1.000
_cell.length_c   1.000
_cell.angle_alpha   90.00
_cell.angle_beta   90.00
_cell.angle_gamma   90.00
#
_symmetry.space_group_name_H-M   'P 1'
#
loop_
_entity.id
_entity.type
_entity.pdbx_description
1 polymer ?
#
loop_
_entity_poly.entity_id
_entity_poly.type
_entity_poly.pdbx_seq_one_letter_code
_entity_poly.pdbx_strand_id
1 'polypeptide(L)'
;MKILIFVCLGLILLGLGGYLYWMSTPMYAIQEAGIAAARHDLEGFEKRVDIDQFVDNLIDDLLMKPASTTPGLTSLQRATGEEALALAKDSLRSQLINKIRFAIQNTSAQEGRYTGQRLNYGPDAVIAGEVPKAKDLQGFFQAAGRELGRETGRLKNETYMRLTACARQQPKTITGKLLGSPPQIIGFQAKLLIDEYGFTKDNFRGVTGWKTIKDEKGYPRSIVGFKFNSPKGGKEIIVNLGMYPNNSFGDWRIFRIENIPELMMALNEDYEYQVHSLMTCALAGVTSQSVKDEVRGLTDRIKQHVDTDSILNKLKLRFR
;
A
#
# COMPACT_ATOMS: atom_id res chain seq x y z
N MET A 1 -61.58 15.22 -6.76
CA MET A 1 -60.55 15.01 -7.81
C MET A 1 -59.26 15.80 -7.55
N LYS A 2 -59.30 17.13 -7.35
CA LYS A 2 -58.10 17.96 -7.11
C LYS A 2 -57.27 17.55 -5.87
N ILE A 3 -57.92 17.26 -4.74
CA ILE A 3 -57.25 16.83 -3.49
C ILE A 3 -56.50 15.50 -3.68
N LEU A 4 -57.09 14.56 -4.42
CA LEU A 4 -56.51 13.24 -4.67
C LEU A 4 -55.26 13.33 -5.56
N ILE A 5 -55.25 14.28 -6.51
CA ILE A 5 -54.08 14.60 -7.34
C ILE A 5 -52.95 15.18 -6.48
N PHE A 6 -53.25 16.11 -5.56
CA PHE A 6 -52.23 16.67 -4.65
C PHE A 6 -51.65 15.63 -3.69
N VAL A 7 -52.47 14.70 -3.19
CA VAL A 7 -52.01 13.59 -2.34
C VAL A 7 -51.11 12.63 -3.13
N CYS A 8 -51.48 12.25 -4.35
CA CYS A 8 -50.64 11.40 -5.20
C CYS A 8 -49.32 12.09 -5.58
N LEU A 9 -49.34 13.38 -5.93
CA LEU A 9 -48.14 14.17 -6.19
C LEU A 9 -47.24 14.26 -4.96
N GLY A 10 -47.82 14.45 -3.78
CA GLY A 10 -47.09 14.45 -2.51
C GLY A 10 -46.38 13.12 -2.22
N LEU A 11 -47.06 11.99 -2.44
CA LEU A 11 -46.47 10.66 -2.26
C LEU A 11 -45.37 10.35 -3.28
N ILE A 12 -45.54 10.77 -4.54
CA ILE A 12 -44.52 10.63 -5.59
C ILE A 12 -43.29 11.46 -5.21
N LEU A 13 -43.46 12.70 -4.76
CA LEU A 13 -42.35 13.56 -4.33
C LEU A 13 -41.64 13.03 -3.08
N LEU A 14 -42.37 12.46 -2.12
CA LEU A 14 -41.77 11.79 -0.96
C LEU A 14 -41.02 10.52 -1.35
N GLY A 15 -41.55 9.72 -2.28
CA GLY A 15 -40.88 8.55 -2.82
C GLY A 15 -39.61 8.91 -3.60
N LEU A 16 -39.67 9.93 -4.45
CA LEU A 16 -38.52 10.48 -5.17
C LEU A 16 -37.48 11.06 -4.20
N GLY A 17 -37.91 11.87 -3.24
CA GLY A 17 -37.02 12.46 -2.23
C GLY A 17 -36.36 11.40 -1.35
N GLY A 18 -37.10 10.39 -0.92
CA GLY A 18 -36.58 9.25 -0.16
C GLY A 18 -35.60 8.40 -0.96
N TYR A 19 -35.89 8.15 -2.24
CA TYR A 19 -34.99 7.41 -3.13
C TYR A 19 -33.70 8.19 -3.43
N LEU A 20 -33.80 9.49 -3.71
CA LEU A 20 -32.63 10.37 -3.90
C LEU A 20 -31.76 10.42 -2.63
N TYR A 21 -32.39 10.51 -1.45
CA TYR A 21 -31.68 10.44 -0.18
C TYR A 21 -30.96 9.10 0.02
N TRP A 22 -31.64 7.97 -0.25
CA TRP A 22 -31.03 6.65 -0.16
C TRP A 22 -29.79 6.51 -1.06
N MET A 23 -29.87 7.00 -2.30
CA MET A 23 -28.75 6.98 -3.24
C MET A 23 -27.54 7.81 -2.77
N SER A 24 -27.74 8.79 -1.90
CA SER A 24 -26.67 9.60 -1.30
C SER A 24 -26.01 8.95 -0.07
N THR A 25 -26.45 7.75 0.33
CA THR A 25 -25.92 7.08 1.52
C THR A 25 -24.65 6.28 1.23
N PRO A 26 -23.72 6.18 2.20
CA PRO A 26 -22.54 5.30 2.08
C PRO A 26 -22.91 3.84 1.83
N MET A 27 -24.02 3.39 2.42
CA MET A 27 -24.52 2.03 2.25
C MET A 27 -24.95 1.72 0.81
N TYR A 28 -25.57 2.68 0.13
CA TYR A 28 -25.92 2.52 -1.29
C TYR A 28 -24.67 2.30 -2.14
N ALA A 29 -23.63 3.10 -1.94
CA ALA A 29 -22.36 2.95 -2.67
C ALA A 29 -21.70 1.57 -2.44
N ILE A 30 -21.75 1.04 -1.21
CA ILE A 30 -21.28 -0.33 -0.90
C ILE A 30 -22.08 -1.38 -1.67
N GLN A 31 -23.41 -1.27 -1.68
CA GLN A 31 -24.27 -2.22 -2.38
C GLN A 31 -23.99 -2.19 -3.88
N GLU A 32 -23.88 -1.00 -4.46
CA GLU A 32 -23.56 -0.82 -5.87
C GLU A 32 -22.17 -1.37 -6.22
N ALA A 33 -21.17 -1.19 -5.35
CA ALA A 33 -19.87 -1.84 -5.52
C ALA A 33 -19.99 -3.37 -5.55
N GLY A 34 -20.76 -3.95 -4.62
CA GLY A 34 -20.99 -5.40 -4.56
C GLY A 34 -21.75 -5.92 -5.79
N ILE A 35 -22.75 -5.20 -6.27
CA ILE A 35 -23.51 -5.53 -7.47
C ILE A 35 -22.62 -5.44 -8.71
N ALA A 36 -21.81 -4.39 -8.83
CA ALA A 36 -20.88 -4.22 -9.94
C ALA A 36 -19.83 -5.35 -9.97
N ALA A 37 -19.27 -5.71 -8.81
CA ALA A 37 -18.38 -6.85 -8.66
C ALA A 37 -19.05 -8.18 -9.09
N ALA A 38 -20.29 -8.42 -8.67
CA ALA A 38 -21.05 -9.62 -9.02
C ALA A 38 -21.44 -9.68 -10.51
N ARG A 39 -21.55 -8.51 -11.17
CA ARG A 39 -21.87 -8.38 -12.60
C ARG A 39 -20.64 -8.28 -13.49
N HIS A 40 -19.43 -8.39 -12.92
CA HIS A 40 -18.17 -8.18 -13.62
C HIS A 40 -18.02 -6.81 -14.28
N ASP A 41 -18.69 -5.80 -13.70
CA ASP A 41 -18.66 -4.42 -14.15
C ASP A 41 -17.53 -3.67 -13.43
N LEU A 42 -16.35 -3.63 -14.05
CA LEU A 42 -15.20 -2.92 -13.47
C LEU A 42 -15.46 -1.42 -13.36
N GLU A 43 -16.12 -0.82 -14.35
CA GLU A 43 -16.38 0.62 -14.36
C GLU A 43 -17.34 1.01 -13.23
N GLY A 44 -18.44 0.27 -13.08
CA GLY A 44 -19.37 0.43 -11.97
C GLY A 44 -18.71 0.18 -10.61
N PHE A 45 -17.76 -0.75 -10.53
CA PHE A 45 -17.00 -1.01 -9.31
C PHE A 45 -16.05 0.14 -8.98
N GLU A 46 -15.23 0.59 -9.94
CA GLU A 46 -14.28 1.70 -9.74
C GLU A 46 -14.97 3.04 -9.45
N LYS A 47 -16.22 3.21 -9.91
CA LYS A 47 -17.05 4.35 -9.51
C LYS A 47 -17.31 4.40 -8.00
N ARG A 48 -17.35 3.24 -7.32
CA ARG A 48 -17.63 3.13 -5.87
C ARG A 48 -16.42 2.72 -5.03
N VAL A 49 -15.36 2.24 -5.65
CA VAL A 49 -14.12 1.82 -5.01
C VAL A 49 -12.95 2.48 -5.72
N ASP A 50 -12.23 3.32 -4.99
CA ASP A 50 -10.95 3.85 -5.44
C ASP A 50 -9.88 2.77 -5.22
N ILE A 51 -9.75 1.82 -6.16
CA ILE A 51 -8.83 0.67 -6.05
C ILE A 51 -7.40 1.14 -5.83
N ASP A 52 -6.98 2.15 -6.60
CA ASP A 52 -5.64 2.73 -6.54
C ASP A 52 -5.34 3.27 -5.14
N GLN A 53 -6.19 4.14 -4.61
CA GLN A 53 -6.00 4.71 -3.29
C GLN A 53 -6.20 3.68 -2.17
N PHE A 54 -7.12 2.72 -2.35
CA PHE A 54 -7.35 1.64 -1.40
C PHE A 54 -6.12 0.76 -1.21
N VAL A 55 -5.51 0.31 -2.30
CA VAL A 55 -4.30 -0.52 -2.24
C VAL A 55 -3.13 0.28 -1.70
N ASP A 56 -2.98 1.54 -2.11
CA ASP A 56 -1.89 2.41 -1.64
C ASP A 56 -1.97 2.61 -0.12
N ASN A 57 -3.15 2.98 0.40
CA ASN A 57 -3.39 3.14 1.84
C ASN A 57 -3.19 1.83 2.60
N LEU A 58 -3.63 0.71 2.05
CA LEU A 58 -3.46 -0.60 2.69
C LEU A 58 -1.98 -0.97 2.85
N ILE A 59 -1.18 -0.76 1.80
CA ILE A 59 0.27 -0.99 1.84
C ILE A 59 0.94 -0.01 2.81
N ASP A 60 0.51 1.24 2.83
CA ASP A 60 1.05 2.23 3.75
C ASP A 60 0.79 1.86 5.21
N ASP A 61 -0.45 1.47 5.53
CA ASP A 61 -0.86 1.08 6.87
C ASP A 61 -0.20 -0.22 7.34
N LEU A 62 -0.01 -1.19 6.44
CA LEU A 62 0.58 -2.49 6.77
C LEU A 62 2.11 -2.50 6.77
N LEU A 63 2.76 -1.71 5.91
CA LEU A 63 4.20 -1.83 5.64
C LEU A 63 4.94 -0.52 5.87
N MET A 64 4.54 0.57 5.22
CA MET A 64 5.33 1.80 5.24
C MET A 64 5.34 2.45 6.63
N LYS A 65 4.18 2.58 7.28
CA LYS A 65 4.06 3.19 8.61
C LYS A 65 4.86 2.42 9.66
N PRO A 66 4.69 1.09 9.85
CA PRO A 66 5.52 0.35 10.79
C PRO A 66 7.01 0.39 10.45
N ALA A 67 7.38 0.39 9.16
CA ALA A 67 8.78 0.46 8.76
C ALA A 67 9.45 1.77 9.20
N SER A 68 8.75 2.90 9.03
CA SER A 68 9.26 4.23 9.45
C SER A 68 9.52 4.34 10.95
N THR A 69 8.79 3.57 11.77
CA THR A 69 8.91 3.55 13.23
C THR A 69 9.86 2.47 13.75
N THR A 70 10.59 1.77 12.87
CA THR A 70 11.52 0.70 13.29
C THR A 70 12.56 1.23 14.28
N PRO A 71 12.63 0.64 15.49
CA PRO A 71 13.54 1.11 16.53
C PRO A 71 14.99 0.77 16.20
N GLY A 72 15.92 1.58 16.73
CA GLY A 72 17.37 1.32 16.61
C GLY A 72 18.00 1.64 15.24
N LEU A 73 17.23 2.08 14.24
CA LEU A 73 17.77 2.48 12.95
C LEU A 73 18.35 3.90 12.97
N THR A 74 19.57 4.04 12.42
CA THR A 74 20.17 5.35 12.12
C THR A 74 19.39 6.09 11.03
N SER A 75 19.59 7.42 10.91
CA SER A 75 18.91 8.22 9.87
C SER A 75 19.22 7.74 8.44
N LEU A 76 20.45 7.29 8.21
CA LEU A 76 20.87 6.71 6.93
C LEU A 76 20.13 5.40 6.66
N GLN A 77 20.15 4.47 7.62
CA GLN A 77 19.42 3.21 7.50
C GLN A 77 17.93 3.42 7.26
N ARG A 78 17.32 4.39 7.94
CA ARG A 78 15.91 4.75 7.74
C ARG A 78 15.66 5.26 6.33
N ALA A 79 16.43 6.24 5.85
CA ALA A 79 16.27 6.78 4.50
C ALA A 79 16.50 5.71 3.41
N THR A 80 17.56 4.90 3.55
CA THR A 80 17.85 3.79 2.62
C THR A 80 16.74 2.73 2.65
N GLY A 81 16.26 2.39 3.85
CA GLY A 81 15.18 1.43 4.05
C GLY A 81 13.86 1.90 3.46
N GLU A 82 13.50 3.17 3.66
CA GLU A 82 12.29 3.79 3.10
C GLU A 82 12.32 3.77 1.57
N GLU A 83 13.45 4.10 0.95
CA GLU A 83 13.63 4.06 -0.51
C GLU A 83 13.55 2.63 -1.08
N ALA A 84 14.17 1.67 -0.39
CA ALA A 84 14.10 0.26 -0.77
C ALA A 84 12.69 -0.31 -0.61
N LEU A 85 11.99 0.07 0.46
CA LEU A 85 10.62 -0.34 0.70
C LEU A 85 9.64 0.32 -0.29
N ALA A 86 9.92 1.56 -0.73
CA ALA A 86 9.14 2.21 -1.79
C ALA A 86 9.17 1.42 -3.11
N LEU A 87 10.34 0.85 -3.50
CA LEU A 87 10.41 -0.05 -4.66
C LEU A 87 9.55 -1.31 -4.47
N ALA A 88 9.57 -1.87 -3.26
CA ALA A 88 8.75 -3.03 -2.93
C ALA A 88 7.25 -2.67 -2.97
N LYS A 89 6.88 -1.49 -2.47
CA LYS A 89 5.53 -0.93 -2.53
C LYS A 89 5.06 -0.79 -3.98
N ASP A 90 5.87 -0.25 -4.89
CA ASP A 90 5.47 -0.05 -6.29
C ASP A 90 5.15 -1.38 -6.99
N SER A 91 5.99 -2.40 -6.76
CA SER A 91 5.76 -3.75 -7.29
C SER A 91 4.50 -4.38 -6.68
N LEU A 92 4.37 -4.34 -5.35
CA LEU A 92 3.23 -4.89 -4.62
C LEU A 92 1.91 -4.22 -5.05
N ARG A 93 1.90 -2.89 -5.13
CA ARG A 93 0.75 -2.09 -5.54
C ARG A 93 0.28 -2.50 -6.94
N SER A 94 1.20 -2.53 -7.90
CA SER A 94 0.87 -2.91 -9.29
C SER A 94 0.24 -4.30 -9.36
N GLN A 95 0.80 -5.27 -8.64
CA GLN A 95 0.29 -6.65 -8.64
C GLN A 95 -1.07 -6.78 -7.98
N LEU A 96 -1.30 -6.08 -6.86
CA LEU A 96 -2.58 -6.11 -6.15
C LEU A 96 -3.68 -5.42 -6.97
N ILE A 97 -3.43 -4.24 -7.51
CA ILE A 97 -4.39 -3.51 -8.36
C ILE A 97 -4.78 -4.36 -9.56
N ASN A 98 -3.79 -4.89 -10.30
CA ASN A 98 -4.04 -5.73 -11.45
C ASN A 98 -4.85 -6.99 -11.08
N LYS A 99 -4.56 -7.59 -9.92
CA LYS A 99 -5.31 -8.77 -9.46
C LYS A 99 -6.74 -8.43 -9.07
N ILE A 100 -6.99 -7.31 -8.41
CA ILE A 100 -8.35 -6.85 -8.06
C ILE A 100 -9.13 -6.59 -9.35
N ARG A 101 -8.59 -5.79 -10.28
CA ARG A 101 -9.23 -5.51 -11.57
C ARG A 101 -9.55 -6.80 -12.33
N PHE A 102 -8.58 -7.72 -12.41
CA PHE A 102 -8.77 -9.02 -13.04
C PHE A 102 -9.88 -9.85 -12.37
N ALA A 103 -9.92 -9.87 -11.02
CA ALA A 103 -10.92 -10.63 -10.26
C ALA A 103 -12.33 -10.04 -10.41
N ILE A 104 -12.46 -8.73 -10.59
CA ILE A 104 -13.73 -8.09 -10.89
C ILE A 104 -14.17 -8.40 -12.31
N GLN A 105 -13.29 -8.24 -13.31
CA GLN A 105 -13.66 -8.40 -14.73
C GLN A 105 -13.94 -9.84 -15.16
N ASN A 106 -13.38 -10.85 -14.49
CA ASN A 106 -13.45 -12.23 -14.95
C ASN A 106 -14.26 -13.12 -14.00
N THR A 107 -15.21 -13.88 -14.56
CA THR A 107 -16.07 -14.83 -13.84
C THR A 107 -15.37 -16.11 -13.39
N SER A 108 -14.16 -16.37 -13.84
CA SER A 108 -13.58 -17.70 -13.70
C SER A 108 -13.02 -17.95 -12.30
N ALA A 109 -13.77 -18.73 -11.52
CA ALA A 109 -13.22 -19.83 -10.75
C ALA A 109 -12.25 -20.65 -11.63
N GLN A 110 -11.00 -20.18 -11.70
CA GLN A 110 -9.87 -21.07 -11.87
C GLN A 110 -9.09 -21.01 -10.57
N GLU A 111 -9.40 -21.98 -9.69
CA GLU A 111 -8.36 -22.70 -8.97
C GLU A 111 -7.38 -23.25 -10.02
N GLY A 112 -6.52 -22.38 -10.53
CA GLY A 112 -5.43 -22.75 -11.40
C GLY A 112 -4.50 -23.61 -10.56
N ARG A 113 -4.57 -24.93 -10.77
CA ARG A 113 -3.45 -25.83 -10.57
C ARG A 113 -2.22 -25.17 -11.20
N TYR A 114 -1.37 -24.58 -10.37
CA TYR A 114 -0.01 -24.21 -10.77
C TYR A 114 0.77 -25.52 -10.92
N THR A 115 0.55 -26.24 -12.02
CA THR A 115 1.54 -27.19 -12.51
C THR A 115 2.79 -26.40 -12.82
N GLY A 116 3.90 -26.76 -12.18
CA GLY A 116 5.18 -26.06 -12.28
C GLY A 116 5.63 -25.89 -13.72
N GLN A 117 5.30 -24.76 -14.32
CA GLN A 117 5.93 -24.30 -15.54
C GLN A 117 7.13 -23.45 -15.14
N ARG A 118 8.33 -23.98 -15.39
CA ARG A 118 9.58 -23.22 -15.36
C ARG A 118 9.44 -22.08 -16.37
N LEU A 119 9.22 -20.86 -15.88
CA LEU A 119 9.23 -19.66 -16.70
C LEU A 119 10.59 -19.00 -16.58
N ASN A 120 11.21 -18.83 -17.75
CA ASN A 120 12.55 -18.33 -17.95
C ASN A 120 12.62 -16.84 -17.58
N TYR A 121 13.66 -16.48 -16.85
CA TYR A 121 13.89 -15.14 -16.29
C TYR A 121 14.37 -14.17 -17.36
N GLY A 122 13.69 -13.03 -17.51
CA GLY A 122 14.20 -11.86 -18.21
C GLY A 122 14.75 -10.84 -17.19
N PRO A 123 15.88 -10.17 -17.48
CA PRO A 123 16.40 -9.10 -16.64
C PRO A 123 15.62 -7.79 -16.87
N ASP A 124 15.69 -6.90 -15.90
CA ASP A 124 15.42 -5.46 -16.00
C ASP A 124 13.96 -4.98 -15.97
N ALA A 125 13.46 -4.73 -14.75
CA ALA A 125 12.49 -3.67 -14.52
C ALA A 125 13.25 -2.38 -14.19
N VAL A 126 13.47 -1.54 -15.20
CA VAL A 126 13.93 -0.15 -15.01
C VAL A 126 12.73 0.65 -14.50
N ILE A 127 12.68 0.95 -13.21
CA ILE A 127 11.66 1.83 -12.64
C ILE A 127 12.17 3.27 -12.68
N ALA A 128 11.52 4.09 -13.52
CA ALA A 128 11.61 5.53 -13.51
C ALA A 128 10.45 6.09 -12.66
N GLY A 129 10.76 6.92 -11.66
CA GLY A 129 9.78 7.63 -10.84
C GLY A 129 10.47 8.70 -9.98
N GLU A 130 9.91 9.91 -9.97
CA GLU A 130 10.42 11.07 -9.23
C GLU A 130 10.39 10.88 -7.71
N VAL A 131 11.44 11.36 -7.03
CA VAL A 131 11.67 11.25 -5.58
C VAL A 131 11.15 12.49 -4.83
N PRO A 132 10.27 12.36 -3.81
CA PRO A 132 9.92 13.49 -2.93
C PRO A 132 10.90 13.65 -1.75
N LYS A 133 11.69 14.72 -1.83
CA LYS A 133 12.51 15.49 -0.85
C LYS A 133 12.70 14.97 0.60
N ALA A 134 13.89 14.43 0.85
CA ALA A 134 14.55 14.33 2.16
C ALA A 134 15.39 15.59 2.47
N LYS A 135 14.83 16.55 3.23
CA LYS A 135 15.39 17.92 3.36
C LYS A 135 16.75 18.00 4.08
N ASP A 136 17.17 16.96 4.82
CA ASP A 136 18.47 16.94 5.51
C ASP A 136 19.58 16.20 4.75
N LEU A 137 19.22 15.31 3.82
CA LEU A 137 20.17 14.68 2.89
C LEU A 137 20.37 15.54 1.63
N GLN A 138 19.42 16.45 1.34
CA GLN A 138 19.48 17.37 0.22
C GLN A 138 20.73 18.27 0.27
N GLY A 139 21.18 18.70 1.46
CA GLY A 139 22.41 19.51 1.61
C GLY A 139 23.71 18.72 1.39
N PHE A 140 23.71 17.42 1.68
CA PHE A 140 24.85 16.53 1.45
C PHE A 140 24.96 16.11 -0.01
N PHE A 141 23.83 15.87 -0.68
CA PHE A 141 23.74 15.48 -2.09
C PHE A 141 23.67 16.68 -3.08
N GLN A 142 23.33 17.89 -2.64
CA GLN A 142 23.34 19.09 -3.51
C GLN A 142 24.76 19.55 -3.88
N ALA A 143 25.78 19.18 -3.13
CA ALA A 143 27.16 19.62 -3.37
C ALA A 143 27.97 18.65 -4.27
N ALA A 144 27.49 17.43 -4.53
CA ALA A 144 28.25 16.39 -5.21
C ALA A 144 27.38 15.64 -6.25
N GLY A 145 27.71 15.87 -7.53
CA GLY A 145 26.91 15.43 -8.69
C GLY A 145 26.98 13.94 -9.05
N ARG A 146 26.47 13.66 -10.27
CA ARG A 146 26.21 12.41 -11.05
C ARG A 146 26.79 11.06 -10.60
N GLU A 147 27.90 10.98 -9.89
CA GLU A 147 28.52 9.73 -9.42
C GLU A 147 27.92 9.23 -8.11
N LEU A 148 27.48 10.11 -7.20
CA LEU A 148 26.74 9.71 -6.00
C LEU A 148 25.35 9.16 -6.31
N GLY A 149 24.71 9.62 -7.40
CA GLY A 149 23.41 9.10 -7.83
C GLY A 149 23.45 7.60 -8.19
N ARG A 150 24.58 7.12 -8.72
CA ARG A 150 24.77 5.68 -9.01
C ARG A 150 24.92 4.86 -7.73
N GLU A 151 25.64 5.37 -6.74
CA GLU A 151 25.85 4.70 -5.46
C GLU A 151 24.57 4.68 -4.61
N THR A 152 23.80 5.78 -4.60
CA THR A 152 22.48 5.79 -3.95
C THR A 152 21.53 4.79 -4.61
N GLY A 153 21.55 4.68 -5.94
CA GLY A 153 20.79 3.66 -6.67
C GLY A 153 21.24 2.23 -6.35
N ARG A 154 22.56 2.00 -6.24
CA ARG A 154 23.14 0.70 -5.86
C ARG A 154 22.74 0.30 -4.44
N LEU A 155 22.89 1.18 -3.47
CA LEU A 155 22.54 0.93 -2.07
C LEU A 155 21.03 0.68 -1.90
N LYS A 156 20.20 1.45 -2.61
CA LYS A 156 18.74 1.26 -2.67
C LYS A 156 18.40 -0.14 -3.22
N ASN A 157 18.98 -0.52 -4.35
CA ASN A 157 18.75 -1.82 -4.97
C ASN A 157 19.26 -2.98 -4.11
N GLU A 158 20.44 -2.85 -3.50
CA GLU A 158 20.99 -3.86 -2.62
C GLU A 158 20.11 -4.05 -1.38
N THR A 159 19.67 -2.94 -0.78
CA THR A 159 18.76 -2.99 0.37
C THR A 159 17.41 -3.60 -0.02
N TYR A 160 16.88 -3.28 -1.20
CA TYR A 160 15.67 -3.92 -1.73
C TYR A 160 15.87 -5.44 -1.90
N MET A 161 17.00 -5.87 -2.46
CA MET A 161 17.33 -7.30 -2.60
C MET A 161 17.41 -7.99 -1.23
N ARG A 162 18.04 -7.35 -0.24
CA ARG A 162 18.08 -7.86 1.14
C ARG A 162 16.71 -7.90 1.78
N LEU A 163 15.87 -6.90 1.56
CA LEU A 163 14.49 -6.85 2.06
C LEU A 163 13.69 -8.04 1.53
N THR A 164 13.72 -8.31 0.22
CA THR A 164 13.04 -9.50 -0.34
C THR A 164 13.64 -10.81 0.19
N ALA A 165 14.96 -10.89 0.40
CA ALA A 165 15.61 -12.07 0.96
C ALA A 165 15.21 -12.34 2.42
N CYS A 166 15.19 -11.30 3.27
CA CYS A 166 14.74 -11.37 4.65
C CYS A 166 13.25 -11.74 4.73
N ALA A 167 12.40 -11.19 3.87
CA ALA A 167 10.98 -11.54 3.80
C ALA A 167 10.79 -13.04 3.48
N ARG A 168 11.59 -13.60 2.55
CA ARG A 168 11.56 -15.04 2.22
C ARG A 168 11.92 -15.95 3.39
N GLN A 169 12.73 -15.48 4.34
CA GLN A 169 13.07 -16.25 5.54
C GLN A 169 11.90 -16.31 6.55
N GLN A 170 10.86 -15.49 6.36
CA GLN A 170 9.70 -15.41 7.25
C GLN A 170 8.39 -15.78 6.50
N PRO A 171 8.29 -16.94 5.82
CA PRO A 171 7.22 -17.20 4.84
C PRO A 171 5.80 -17.28 5.43
N LYS A 172 5.66 -17.40 6.75
CA LYS A 172 4.37 -17.43 7.45
C LYS A 172 3.81 -16.05 7.78
N THR A 173 4.67 -15.03 7.76
CA THR A 173 4.32 -13.63 8.10
C THR A 173 3.61 -12.93 6.95
N ILE A 174 2.91 -11.82 7.23
CA ILE A 174 2.29 -10.97 6.21
C ILE A 174 3.36 -10.45 5.25
N THR A 175 4.47 -9.95 5.79
CA THR A 175 5.60 -9.43 5.02
C THR A 175 6.24 -10.52 4.16
N GLY A 176 6.39 -11.74 4.67
CA GLY A 176 6.91 -12.88 3.90
C GLY A 176 5.99 -13.31 2.76
N LYS A 177 4.67 -13.38 3.01
CA LYS A 177 3.68 -13.74 1.98
C LYS A 177 3.56 -12.66 0.91
N LEU A 178 3.68 -11.38 1.24
CA LEU A 178 3.52 -10.28 0.29
C LEU A 178 4.83 -9.87 -0.41
N LEU A 179 5.92 -9.73 0.34
CA LEU A 179 7.21 -9.22 -0.16
C LEU A 179 8.23 -10.33 -0.45
N GLY A 180 8.10 -11.48 0.21
CA GLY A 180 8.96 -12.65 -0.05
C GLY A 180 8.54 -13.45 -1.29
N SER A 181 7.27 -13.29 -1.69
CA SER A 181 6.69 -14.01 -2.82
C SER A 181 7.11 -13.45 -4.17
N PRO A 182 7.25 -14.29 -5.22
CA PRO A 182 7.34 -13.83 -6.59
C PRO A 182 6.17 -12.90 -6.96
N PRO A 183 6.39 -11.82 -7.73
CA PRO A 183 5.34 -10.86 -8.08
C PRO A 183 4.06 -11.52 -8.61
N GLN A 184 4.19 -12.57 -9.42
CA GLN A 184 3.07 -13.21 -10.12
C GLN A 184 2.08 -13.90 -9.17
N ILE A 185 2.51 -14.28 -7.95
CA ILE A 185 1.67 -14.98 -6.98
C ILE A 185 1.24 -14.09 -5.81
N ILE A 186 1.69 -12.82 -5.76
CA ILE A 186 1.34 -11.88 -4.68
C ILE A 186 -0.17 -11.77 -4.52
N GLY A 187 -0.91 -11.61 -5.62
CA GLY A 187 -2.37 -11.53 -5.57
C GLY A 187 -3.04 -12.80 -5.04
N PHE A 188 -2.44 -13.97 -5.27
CA PHE A 188 -2.90 -15.24 -4.69
C PHE A 188 -2.58 -15.31 -3.18
N GLN A 189 -1.39 -14.88 -2.77
CA GLN A 189 -1.01 -14.82 -1.36
C GLN A 189 -1.87 -13.83 -0.56
N ALA A 190 -2.21 -12.69 -1.15
CA ALA A 190 -3.16 -11.75 -0.57
C ALA A 190 -4.55 -12.38 -0.40
N LYS A 191 -5.02 -13.14 -1.40
CA LYS A 191 -6.27 -13.91 -1.27
C LYS A 191 -6.18 -14.95 -0.13
N LEU A 192 -5.09 -15.69 -0.04
CA LEU A 192 -4.90 -16.66 1.05
C LEU A 192 -4.93 -16.00 2.43
N LEU A 193 -4.35 -14.79 2.57
CA LEU A 193 -4.42 -14.02 3.81
C LEU A 193 -5.87 -13.61 4.14
N ILE A 194 -6.62 -13.13 3.16
CA ILE A 194 -8.04 -12.79 3.29
C ILE A 194 -8.84 -14.01 3.76
N ASP A 195 -8.62 -15.17 3.12
CA ASP A 195 -9.30 -16.42 3.45
C ASP A 195 -8.92 -16.94 4.85
N GLU A 196 -7.62 -16.94 5.18
CA GLU A 196 -7.09 -17.35 6.49
C GLU A 196 -7.65 -16.50 7.63
N TYR A 197 -7.85 -15.20 7.40
CA TYR A 197 -8.36 -14.27 8.42
C TYR A 197 -9.89 -14.30 8.53
N GLY A 198 -10.55 -15.01 7.61
CA GLY A 198 -12.00 -15.16 7.60
C GLY A 198 -12.73 -13.97 6.99
N PHE A 199 -12.08 -13.19 6.13
CA PHE A 199 -12.73 -12.11 5.38
C PHE A 199 -13.41 -12.67 4.12
N THR A 200 -14.27 -13.66 4.33
CA THR A 200 -14.99 -14.40 3.29
C THR A 200 -16.49 -14.23 3.44
N LYS A 201 -17.24 -14.56 2.39
CA LYS A 201 -18.72 -14.53 2.42
C LYS A 201 -19.29 -15.42 3.52
N ASP A 202 -18.72 -16.62 3.72
CA ASP A 202 -19.20 -17.60 4.70
C ASP A 202 -19.01 -17.13 6.14
N ASN A 203 -18.02 -16.27 6.35
CA ASN A 203 -17.70 -15.68 7.65
C ASN A 203 -18.34 -14.32 7.86
N PHE A 204 -19.00 -13.72 6.87
CA PHE A 204 -19.69 -12.46 7.03
C PHE A 204 -20.90 -12.58 7.98
N ARG A 205 -21.09 -11.60 8.86
CA ARG A 205 -22.13 -11.59 9.90
C ARG A 205 -23.02 -10.35 9.88
N GLY A 206 -22.77 -9.42 8.95
CA GLY A 206 -23.59 -8.23 8.76
C GLY A 206 -22.80 -6.93 8.89
N VAL A 207 -23.53 -5.81 8.86
CA VAL A 207 -22.98 -4.45 8.91
C VAL A 207 -23.34 -3.81 10.24
N THR A 208 -22.41 -3.12 10.88
CA THR A 208 -22.60 -2.51 12.21
C THR A 208 -23.21 -1.10 12.18
N GLY A 209 -23.64 -0.65 11.00
CA GLY A 209 -24.05 0.73 10.72
C GLY A 209 -22.92 1.58 10.14
N TRP A 210 -23.23 2.85 9.85
CA TRP A 210 -22.26 3.83 9.35
C TRP A 210 -22.30 5.11 10.18
N LYS A 211 -21.16 5.79 10.26
CA LYS A 211 -21.04 7.13 10.84
C LYS A 211 -20.34 8.07 9.87
N THR A 212 -20.68 9.35 9.92
CA THR A 212 -19.99 10.39 9.15
C THR A 212 -19.21 11.27 10.10
N ILE A 213 -17.91 11.36 9.89
CA ILE A 213 -16.97 12.20 10.61
C ILE A 213 -16.43 13.28 9.66
N LYS A 214 -15.71 14.27 10.20
CA LYS A 214 -14.91 15.18 9.39
C LYS A 214 -13.45 14.77 9.51
N ASP A 215 -12.72 14.83 8.40
CA ASP A 215 -11.27 14.65 8.42
C ASP A 215 -10.54 15.87 9.01
N GLU A 216 -9.21 15.80 9.09
CA GLU A 216 -8.37 16.88 9.63
C GLU A 216 -8.51 18.19 8.86
N LYS A 217 -8.95 18.13 7.59
CA LYS A 217 -9.16 19.27 6.70
C LYS A 217 -10.63 19.72 6.69
N GLY A 218 -11.49 19.10 7.50
CA GLY A 218 -12.91 19.40 7.60
C GLY A 218 -13.79 18.74 6.54
N TYR A 219 -13.24 17.91 5.65
CA TYR A 219 -14.01 17.20 4.63
C TYR A 219 -14.77 16.02 5.25
N PRO A 220 -16.02 15.78 4.84
CA PRO A 220 -16.79 14.64 5.31
C PRO A 220 -16.14 13.31 4.90
N ARG A 221 -16.07 12.39 5.85
CA ARG A 221 -15.70 10.98 5.64
C ARG A 221 -16.73 10.09 6.29
N SER A 222 -17.09 8.99 5.64
CA SER A 222 -17.95 7.97 6.23
C SER A 222 -17.16 6.72 6.58
N ILE A 223 -17.52 6.10 7.69
CA ILE A 223 -16.94 4.84 8.15
C ILE A 223 -18.08 3.83 8.26
N VAL A 224 -17.93 2.71 7.56
CA VAL A 224 -18.90 1.61 7.57
C VAL A 224 -18.24 0.33 8.09
N GLY A 225 -18.81 -0.26 9.14
CA GLY A 225 -18.24 -1.46 9.77
C GLY A 225 -18.84 -2.75 9.24
N PHE A 226 -18.00 -3.68 8.81
CA PHE A 226 -18.37 -5.02 8.36
C PHE A 226 -17.93 -6.05 9.38
N LYS A 227 -18.87 -6.84 9.86
CA LYS A 227 -18.63 -7.86 10.88
C LYS A 227 -18.33 -9.20 10.22
N PHE A 228 -17.27 -9.85 10.68
CA PHE A 228 -16.87 -11.20 10.26
C PHE A 228 -16.61 -12.08 11.48
N ASN A 229 -16.88 -13.37 11.36
CA ASN A 229 -16.38 -14.36 12.29
C ASN A 229 -14.99 -14.81 11.84
N SER A 230 -13.94 -14.50 12.58
CA SER A 230 -12.57 -14.87 12.18
C SER A 230 -12.19 -16.25 12.73
N PRO A 231 -11.84 -17.24 11.88
CA PRO A 231 -11.35 -18.53 12.34
C PRO A 231 -10.00 -18.40 13.05
N LYS A 232 -9.21 -17.39 12.70
CA LYS A 232 -7.89 -17.11 13.31
C LYS A 232 -8.01 -16.47 14.69
N GLY A 233 -8.92 -15.51 14.85
CA GLY A 233 -9.15 -14.84 16.13
C GLY A 233 -10.09 -15.61 17.07
N GLY A 234 -10.83 -16.61 16.57
CA GLY A 234 -11.86 -17.32 17.32
C GLY A 234 -13.00 -16.42 17.82
N LYS A 235 -13.15 -15.22 17.22
CA LYS A 235 -14.08 -14.18 17.66
C LYS A 235 -14.61 -13.36 16.49
N GLU A 236 -15.67 -12.60 16.75
CA GLU A 236 -16.16 -11.61 15.82
C GLU A 236 -15.17 -10.44 15.70
N ILE A 237 -14.92 -10.02 14.47
CA ILE A 237 -14.02 -8.94 14.11
C ILE A 237 -14.77 -7.96 13.21
N ILE A 238 -14.48 -6.67 13.35
CA ILE A 238 -15.09 -5.60 12.55
C ILE A 238 -14.02 -4.98 11.66
N VAL A 239 -14.25 -4.99 10.35
CA VAL A 239 -13.46 -4.26 9.34
C VAL A 239 -14.17 -2.96 9.04
N ASN A 240 -13.55 -1.83 9.37
CA ASN A 240 -14.11 -0.50 9.12
C ASN A 240 -13.62 0.02 7.77
N LEU A 241 -14.51 0.19 6.80
CA LEU A 241 -14.20 0.79 5.51
C LEU A 241 -14.38 2.30 5.57
N GLY A 242 -13.32 3.02 5.20
CA GLY A 242 -13.34 4.47 5.04
C GLY A 242 -13.83 4.86 3.65
N MET A 243 -14.70 5.86 3.59
CA MET A 243 -15.30 6.37 2.37
C MET A 243 -15.24 7.89 2.32
N TYR A 244 -14.95 8.45 1.14
CA TYR A 244 -15.04 9.88 0.88
C TYR A 244 -16.14 10.17 -0.16
N PRO A 245 -16.80 11.33 -0.12
CA PRO A 245 -17.74 11.71 -1.17
C PRO A 245 -16.97 12.24 -2.38
N ASN A 246 -17.26 11.66 -3.54
CA ASN A 246 -16.72 12.06 -4.84
C ASN A 246 -17.39 13.34 -5.38
N ASN A 247 -18.58 13.67 -4.89
CA ASN A 247 -19.29 14.89 -5.25
C ASN A 247 -20.20 15.37 -4.12
N SER A 248 -20.75 16.57 -4.27
CA SER A 248 -21.66 17.20 -3.30
C SER A 248 -22.99 16.46 -3.10
N PHE A 249 -23.30 15.46 -3.93
CA PHE A 249 -24.56 14.71 -3.91
C PHE A 249 -24.45 13.35 -3.19
N GLY A 250 -23.32 13.06 -2.53
CA GLY A 250 -23.16 11.83 -1.74
C GLY A 250 -22.82 10.60 -2.57
N ASP A 251 -22.08 10.77 -3.66
CA ASP A 251 -21.45 9.64 -4.36
C ASP A 251 -20.23 9.15 -3.57
N TRP A 252 -20.41 8.21 -2.66
CA TRP A 252 -19.34 7.72 -1.79
C TRP A 252 -18.41 6.74 -2.48
N ARG A 253 -17.10 6.89 -2.28
CA ARG A 253 -16.06 5.97 -2.76
C ARG A 253 -15.27 5.37 -1.60
N ILE A 254 -15.17 4.05 -1.58
CA ILE A 254 -14.33 3.29 -0.63
C ILE A 254 -12.88 3.50 -1.01
N PHE A 255 -12.03 3.82 -0.02
CA PHE A 255 -10.63 4.15 -0.29
C PHE A 255 -9.62 3.65 0.75
N ARG A 256 -10.08 3.02 1.85
CA ARG A 256 -9.20 2.39 2.84
C ARG A 256 -9.92 1.48 3.82
N ILE A 257 -9.15 0.70 4.57
CA ILE A 257 -9.55 0.15 5.87
C ILE A 257 -9.06 1.13 6.95
N GLU A 258 -9.95 1.58 7.83
CA GLU A 258 -9.67 2.63 8.82
C GLU A 258 -9.02 2.09 10.10
N ASN A 259 -9.17 0.79 10.40
CA ASN A 259 -8.79 0.19 11.68
C ASN A 259 -7.78 -0.96 11.54
N ILE A 260 -6.78 -0.83 10.66
CA ILE A 260 -5.74 -1.87 10.46
C ILE A 260 -5.02 -2.25 11.77
N PRO A 261 -4.54 -1.31 12.61
CA PRO A 261 -3.87 -1.68 13.85
C PRO A 261 -4.75 -2.51 14.79
N GLU A 262 -6.00 -2.08 15.01
CA GLU A 262 -6.96 -2.79 15.86
C GLU A 262 -7.34 -4.14 15.25
N LEU A 263 -7.44 -4.22 13.92
CA LEU A 263 -7.73 -5.44 13.18
C LEU A 263 -6.63 -6.49 13.36
N MET A 264 -5.37 -6.09 13.19
CA MET A 264 -4.22 -6.98 13.34
C MET A 264 -4.09 -7.45 14.79
N MET A 265 -4.28 -6.56 15.76
CA MET A 265 -4.34 -6.94 17.18
C MET A 265 -5.48 -7.94 17.46
N ALA A 266 -6.67 -7.73 16.88
CA ALA A 266 -7.79 -8.66 17.04
C ALA A 266 -7.52 -10.03 16.41
N LEU A 267 -6.71 -10.10 15.36
CA LEU A 267 -6.29 -11.33 14.68
C LEU A 267 -5.09 -12.02 15.34
N ASN A 268 -4.56 -11.49 16.45
CA ASN A 268 -3.30 -11.91 17.07
C ASN A 268 -2.12 -11.87 16.08
N GLU A 269 -2.12 -10.87 15.20
CA GLU A 269 -1.06 -10.63 14.22
C GLU A 269 -0.18 -9.47 14.64
N ASP A 270 1.07 -9.78 15.00
CA ASP A 270 2.08 -8.78 15.32
C ASP A 270 2.78 -8.31 14.03
N TYR A 271 2.04 -7.61 13.18
CA TYR A 271 2.55 -7.14 11.90
C TYR A 271 3.62 -6.05 12.06
N GLU A 272 3.58 -5.26 13.13
CA GLU A 272 4.60 -4.25 13.42
C GLU A 272 5.95 -4.91 13.68
N TYR A 273 5.99 -5.95 14.54
CA TYR A 273 7.20 -6.73 14.76
C TYR A 273 7.70 -7.39 13.47
N GLN A 274 6.80 -7.93 12.65
CA GLN A 274 7.17 -8.54 11.36
C GLN A 274 7.87 -7.53 10.44
N VAL A 275 7.38 -6.29 10.39
CA VAL A 275 8.00 -5.22 9.59
C VAL A 275 9.29 -4.72 10.23
N HIS A 276 9.35 -4.52 11.55
CA HIS A 276 10.58 -4.11 12.23
C HIS A 276 11.70 -5.13 12.05
N SER A 277 11.39 -6.42 12.22
CA SER A 277 12.31 -7.53 12.00
C SER A 277 12.83 -7.55 10.56
N LEU A 278 11.94 -7.36 9.59
CA LEU A 278 12.29 -7.25 8.17
C LEU A 278 13.27 -6.09 7.92
N MET A 279 12.97 -4.91 8.46
CA MET A 279 13.79 -3.72 8.29
C MET A 279 15.18 -3.87 8.94
N THR A 280 15.23 -4.37 10.18
CA THR A 280 16.50 -4.66 10.87
C THR A 280 17.34 -5.67 10.11
N CYS A 281 16.74 -6.74 9.60
CA CYS A 281 17.43 -7.75 8.78
C CYS A 281 17.99 -7.14 7.48
N ALA A 282 17.18 -6.37 6.75
CA ALA A 282 17.58 -5.76 5.48
C ALA A 282 18.73 -4.75 5.64
N LEU A 283 18.75 -4.04 6.78
CA LEU A 283 19.65 -2.92 7.07
C LEU A 283 20.85 -3.29 7.95
N ALA A 284 20.98 -4.55 8.38
CA ALA A 284 22.05 -5.01 9.27
C ALA A 284 23.47 -4.72 8.77
N GLY A 285 23.67 -4.58 7.46
CA GLY A 285 24.95 -4.24 6.83
C GLY A 285 25.09 -2.79 6.35
N VAL A 286 24.08 -1.93 6.59
CA VAL A 286 24.12 -0.52 6.17
C VAL A 286 24.67 0.31 7.33
N THR A 287 25.96 0.65 7.28
CA THR A 287 26.61 1.45 8.33
C THR A 287 27.20 2.75 7.77
N SER A 288 27.34 3.76 8.61
CA SER A 288 28.06 4.99 8.23
C SER A 288 29.51 4.72 7.83
N GLN A 289 30.12 3.65 8.37
CA GLN A 289 31.50 3.27 8.03
C GLN A 289 31.56 2.56 6.67
N SER A 290 30.66 1.63 6.36
CA SER A 290 30.60 0.99 5.04
C SER A 290 30.37 2.01 3.93
N VAL A 291 29.51 3.00 4.16
CA VAL A 291 29.30 4.10 3.21
C VAL A 291 30.54 5.02 3.15
N LYS A 292 31.21 5.30 4.26
CA LYS A 292 32.47 6.07 4.26
C LYS A 292 33.60 5.36 3.53
N ASP A 293 33.76 4.06 3.73
CA ASP A 293 34.79 3.24 3.08
C ASP A 293 34.53 3.15 1.57
N GLU A 294 33.25 3.08 1.18
CA GLU A 294 32.83 3.08 -0.22
C GLU A 294 33.02 4.45 -0.89
N VAL A 295 32.70 5.54 -0.17
CA VAL A 295 32.98 6.93 -0.60
C VAL A 295 34.48 7.22 -0.66
N ARG A 296 35.28 6.64 0.23
CA ARG A 296 36.74 6.76 0.21
C ARG A 296 37.33 6.00 -0.98
N GLY A 297 36.89 4.77 -1.21
CA GLY A 297 37.25 4.01 -2.41
C GLY A 297 36.83 4.72 -3.70
N LEU A 298 35.68 5.40 -3.71
CA LEU A 298 35.24 6.24 -4.82
C LEU A 298 36.14 7.47 -5.00
N THR A 299 36.47 8.17 -3.92
CA THR A 299 37.41 9.31 -3.94
C THR A 299 38.76 8.89 -4.52
N ASP A 300 39.24 7.71 -4.17
CA ASP A 300 40.51 7.17 -4.66
C ASP A 300 40.42 6.74 -6.14
N ARG A 301 39.27 6.22 -6.61
CA ARG A 301 39.01 5.96 -8.03
C ARG A 301 38.89 7.24 -8.86
N ILE A 302 38.24 8.28 -8.35
CA ILE A 302 38.11 9.58 -9.02
C ILE A 302 39.48 10.25 -9.18
N LYS A 303 40.32 10.18 -8.13
CA LYS A 303 41.72 10.66 -8.18
C LYS A 303 42.57 9.93 -9.21
N GLN A 304 42.22 8.69 -9.56
CA GLN A 304 42.96 7.89 -10.55
C GLN A 304 42.54 8.15 -12.00
N HIS A 305 41.38 8.80 -12.24
CA HIS A 305 40.79 8.91 -13.57
C HIS A 305 40.68 10.35 -14.12
N VAL A 306 40.98 11.40 -13.34
CA VAL A 306 40.81 12.80 -13.77
C VAL A 306 41.99 13.68 -13.35
N ASP A 307 42.41 14.57 -14.25
CA ASP A 307 43.42 15.61 -14.02
C ASP A 307 42.99 16.54 -12.86
N THR A 308 43.46 16.20 -11.67
CA THR A 308 42.81 16.51 -10.38
C THR A 308 42.85 17.98 -9.96
N ASP A 309 43.69 18.80 -10.60
CA ASP A 309 43.98 20.17 -10.13
C ASP A 309 42.83 21.16 -10.40
N SER A 310 42.01 20.95 -11.43
CA SER A 310 40.91 21.87 -11.74
C SER A 310 39.65 21.64 -10.88
N ILE A 311 39.46 20.42 -10.38
CA ILE A 311 38.30 20.03 -9.56
C ILE A 311 38.60 20.26 -8.07
N LEU A 312 39.82 19.96 -7.62
CA LEU A 312 40.24 20.23 -6.23
C LEU A 312 40.30 21.73 -5.94
N ASN A 313 40.74 22.57 -6.89
CA ASN A 313 40.71 24.03 -6.73
C ASN A 313 39.30 24.62 -6.69
N LYS A 314 38.32 23.99 -7.36
CA LYS A 314 36.91 24.41 -7.33
C LYS A 314 36.18 24.00 -6.05
N LEU A 315 36.65 22.98 -5.34
CA LEU A 315 35.97 22.45 -4.16
C LEU A 315 36.36 23.15 -2.84
N LYS A 316 37.44 23.95 -2.79
CA LYS A 316 37.86 24.76 -1.61
C LYS A 316 37.62 24.09 -0.23
N LEU A 317 37.80 22.78 -0.13
CA LEU A 317 37.77 22.09 1.16
C LEU A 317 39.16 22.17 1.77
N ARG A 318 39.39 23.16 2.64
CA ARG A 318 40.50 23.12 3.59
C ARG A 318 40.20 22.00 4.59
N PHE A 319 40.78 20.82 4.36
CA PHE A 319 40.95 19.84 5.42
C PHE A 319 42.09 20.32 6.32
N ARG A 320 41.78 20.59 7.58
CA ARG A 320 42.74 20.71 8.67
C ARG A 320 42.47 19.57 9.65
#